data_AF-A0A5E4NNH8-F1
#
_entry.id   AF-A0A5E4NNH8-F1
#
_cell.length_a   1.000
_cell.length_b   1.000
_cell.length_c   1.000
_cell.angle_alpha   90.00
_cell.angle_beta   90.00
_cell.angle_gamma   90.00
#
_symmetry.space_group_name_H-M   'P 1'
#
loop_
_entity.id
_entity.type
_entity.pdbx_description
1 polymer ?
#
loop_
_entity_poly.entity_id
_entity_poly.type
_entity_poly.pdbx_seq_one_letter_code
_entity_poly.pdbx_strand_id
1 'polypeptide(L)'
;MSDSLSYWKNVLHRIVETLKFLTSRGLAIRGSKETLGSVNNGNYLGCLELIAKFDTFISQHLIKYENKGHGNVSYISSKICTEFILIMEETVIKEIVKQIQSRKYFSIIVDSTPDITKIDQLTIAIRYVLFMFDRFPDERFMVFFNQLAIWKEYGKSNN
;
A
#
# COMPACT_ATOMS: atom_id res chain seq x y z
N MET A 1 26.24 -4.42 -17.88
CA MET A 1 25.81 -4.11 -16.50
C MET A 1 24.68 -3.07 -16.46
N SER A 2 24.65 -2.07 -17.36
CA SER A 2 23.55 -1.10 -17.53
C SER A 2 22.20 -1.72 -17.86
N ASP A 3 22.17 -2.78 -18.67
CA ASP A 3 20.94 -3.25 -19.32
C ASP A 3 20.04 -4.01 -18.34
N SER A 4 20.62 -4.79 -17.43
CA SER A 4 19.88 -5.48 -16.36
C SER A 4 19.29 -4.50 -15.35
N LEU A 5 20.05 -3.46 -14.97
CA LEU A 5 19.54 -2.42 -14.08
C LEU A 5 18.38 -1.65 -14.73
N SER A 6 18.53 -1.28 -15.99
CA SER A 6 17.47 -0.62 -16.77
C SER A 6 16.23 -1.49 -16.87
N TYR A 7 16.39 -2.80 -17.11
CA TYR A 7 15.28 -3.76 -17.13
C TYR A 7 14.48 -3.73 -15.81
N TRP A 8 15.15 -3.93 -14.67
CA TRP A 8 14.45 -3.99 -13.38
C TRP A 8 13.84 -2.65 -12.97
N LYS A 9 14.50 -1.52 -13.28
CA LYS A 9 13.90 -0.19 -13.09
C LYS A 9 12.60 -0.02 -13.89
N ASN A 10 12.58 -0.51 -15.12
CA ASN A 10 11.40 -0.46 -15.98
C ASN A 10 10.26 -1.35 -15.48
N VAL A 11 10.57 -2.54 -14.93
CA VAL A 11 9.58 -3.41 -14.26
C VAL A 11 9.00 -2.70 -13.03
N LEU A 12 9.88 -2.24 -12.13
CA LEU A 12 9.49 -1.60 -10.87
C LEU A 12 8.64 -0.35 -11.10
N HIS A 13 9.01 0.49 -12.07
CA HIS A 13 8.25 1.70 -12.40
C HIS A 13 6.78 1.37 -12.69
N ARG A 14 6.51 0.37 -13.51
CA ARG A 14 5.15 0.00 -13.92
C ARG A 14 4.36 -0.67 -12.79
N ILE A 15 5.04 -1.47 -11.97
CA ILE A 15 4.45 -2.04 -10.75
C ILE A 15 4.03 -0.92 -9.79
N VAL A 16 4.92 0.03 -9.50
CA VAL A 16 4.64 1.15 -8.60
C VAL A 16 3.51 2.03 -9.14
N GLU A 17 3.50 2.35 -10.44
CA GLU A 17 2.40 3.13 -11.03
C GLU A 17 1.06 2.37 -10.98
N THR A 18 1.06 1.05 -11.16
CA THR A 18 -0.13 0.22 -10.99
C THR A 18 -0.64 0.26 -9.54
N LEU A 19 0.25 0.13 -8.57
CA LEU A 19 -0.11 0.20 -7.15
C LEU A 19 -0.65 1.57 -6.78
N LYS A 20 0.00 2.65 -7.21
CA LYS A 20 -0.48 4.03 -7.03
C LYS A 20 -1.88 4.23 -7.62
N PHE A 21 -2.12 3.69 -8.82
CA PHE A 21 -3.43 3.77 -9.46
C PHE A 21 -4.54 3.11 -8.64
N LEU A 22 -4.28 1.91 -8.12
CA LEU A 22 -5.23 1.15 -7.30
C LEU A 22 -5.47 1.80 -5.94
N THR A 23 -4.40 2.16 -5.23
CA THR A 23 -4.49 2.73 -3.87
C THR A 23 -5.14 4.10 -3.85
N SER A 24 -4.82 4.97 -4.82
CA SER A 24 -5.45 6.29 -4.94
C SER A 24 -6.96 6.26 -5.20
N ARG A 25 -7.49 5.12 -5.62
CA ARG A 25 -8.92 4.89 -5.89
C ARG A 25 -9.61 4.00 -4.85
N GLY A 26 -8.88 3.55 -3.83
CA GLY A 26 -9.40 2.59 -2.85
C GLY A 26 -9.78 1.24 -3.45
N LEU A 27 -9.16 0.84 -4.57
CA LEU A 27 -9.44 -0.45 -5.21
C LEU A 27 -8.72 -1.58 -4.47
N ALA A 28 -9.43 -2.69 -4.25
CA ALA A 28 -8.85 -3.88 -3.65
C ALA A 28 -7.68 -4.39 -4.49
N ILE A 29 -6.51 -4.57 -3.89
CA ILE A 29 -5.30 -4.98 -4.62
C ILE A 29 -5.29 -6.50 -4.89
N ARG A 30 -5.75 -7.27 -3.90
CA ARG A 30 -5.80 -8.74 -3.92
C ARG A 30 -7.19 -9.25 -4.31
N GLY A 31 -7.22 -10.46 -4.87
CA GLY A 31 -8.43 -11.20 -5.21
C GLY A 31 -8.41 -12.57 -4.53
N SER A 32 -9.35 -13.44 -4.90
CA SER A 32 -9.41 -14.80 -4.34
C SER A 32 -8.38 -15.75 -4.94
N LYS A 33 -7.77 -15.36 -6.08
CA LYS A 33 -6.69 -16.10 -6.73
C LYS A 33 -5.46 -15.21 -6.97
N GLU A 34 -4.28 -15.83 -6.98
CA GLU A 34 -3.00 -15.16 -7.25
C GLU A 34 -2.35 -15.65 -8.56
N THR A 35 -3.15 -16.24 -9.44
CA THR A 35 -2.74 -16.78 -10.73
C THR A 35 -3.05 -15.81 -11.87
N LEU A 36 -2.09 -15.58 -12.76
CA LEU A 36 -2.32 -14.87 -14.02
C LEU A 36 -3.35 -15.62 -14.89
N GLY A 37 -4.10 -14.87 -15.70
CA GLY A 37 -5.17 -15.33 -16.58
C GLY A 37 -6.50 -15.67 -15.88
N SER A 38 -6.54 -15.63 -14.54
CA SER A 38 -7.76 -15.92 -13.79
C SER A 38 -8.66 -14.69 -13.69
N VAL A 39 -9.93 -14.81 -14.08
CA VAL A 39 -10.97 -13.78 -13.88
C VAL A 39 -11.11 -13.35 -12.42
N ASN A 40 -10.79 -14.25 -11.48
CA ASN A 40 -10.87 -14.00 -10.04
C ASN A 40 -9.52 -13.59 -9.41
N ASN A 41 -8.53 -13.22 -10.22
CA ASN A 41 -7.29 -12.67 -9.70
C ASN A 41 -7.52 -11.27 -9.08
N GLY A 42 -6.56 -10.78 -8.30
CA GLY A 42 -6.65 -9.43 -7.74
C GLY A 42 -6.48 -8.34 -8.80
N ASN A 43 -7.04 -7.16 -8.55
CA ASN A 43 -6.93 -6.03 -9.48
C ASN A 43 -5.47 -5.68 -9.82
N TYR A 44 -4.50 -5.96 -8.94
CA TYR A 44 -3.09 -5.82 -9.26
C TYR A 44 -2.66 -6.67 -10.46
N LEU A 45 -2.94 -7.98 -10.43
CA LEU A 45 -2.59 -8.88 -11.52
C LEU A 45 -3.45 -8.58 -12.76
N GLY A 46 -4.74 -8.32 -12.59
CA GLY A 46 -5.62 -7.93 -13.70
C GLY A 46 -5.18 -6.64 -14.40
N CYS A 47 -4.69 -5.64 -13.66
CA CYS A 47 -4.12 -4.43 -14.26
C CYS A 47 -2.81 -4.71 -15.01
N LEU A 48 -1.93 -5.56 -14.48
CA LEU A 48 -0.70 -5.95 -15.19
C LEU A 48 -1.01 -6.70 -16.48
N GLU A 49 -2.03 -7.58 -16.49
CA GLU A 49 -2.53 -8.26 -17.68
C GLU A 49 -3.12 -7.28 -18.70
N LEU A 50 -3.86 -6.28 -18.23
CA LEU A 50 -4.38 -5.22 -19.11
C LEU A 50 -3.23 -4.41 -19.72
N ILE A 51 -2.24 -4.00 -18.93
CA ILE A 51 -1.06 -3.28 -19.40
C ILE A 51 -0.28 -4.13 -20.41
N ALA A 52 -0.14 -5.43 -20.17
CA ALA A 52 0.56 -6.35 -21.07
C ALA A 52 -0.04 -6.40 -22.49
N LYS A 53 -1.32 -6.05 -22.67
CA LYS A 53 -1.94 -5.97 -24.01
C LYS A 53 -1.39 -4.82 -24.86
N PHE A 54 -0.86 -3.79 -24.21
CA PHE A 54 -0.39 -2.56 -24.87
C PHE A 54 1.12 -2.33 -24.67
N ASP A 55 1.71 -2.94 -23.65
CA ASP A 55 3.12 -2.84 -23.31
C ASP A 55 3.81 -4.19 -23.53
N THR A 56 4.57 -4.28 -24.63
CA THR A 56 5.32 -5.49 -25.01
C THR A 56 6.39 -5.87 -23.99
N PHE A 57 6.95 -4.89 -23.27
CA PHE A 57 7.95 -5.13 -22.23
C PHE A 57 7.33 -5.86 -21.04
N ILE A 58 6.16 -5.42 -20.58
CA ILE A 58 5.43 -6.14 -19.52
C ILE A 58 4.94 -7.48 -20.01
N SER A 59 4.40 -7.59 -21.22
CA SER A 59 3.99 -8.88 -21.78
C SER A 59 5.13 -9.90 -21.76
N GLN A 60 6.32 -9.53 -22.24
CA GLN A 60 7.51 -10.39 -22.18
C GLN A 60 7.94 -10.70 -20.75
N HIS A 61 7.85 -9.73 -19.84
CA HIS A 61 8.16 -9.94 -18.43
C HIS A 61 7.19 -10.97 -17.81
N LEU A 62 5.88 -10.82 -18.02
CA LEU A 62 4.89 -11.76 -17.52
C LEU A 62 5.15 -13.16 -18.09
N ILE A 63 5.26 -13.33 -19.41
CA ILE A 63 5.56 -14.64 -20.03
C ILE A 63 6.84 -15.27 -19.47
N LYS A 64 7.88 -14.46 -19.22
CA LYS A 64 9.16 -14.94 -18.71
C LYS A 64 9.08 -15.46 -17.27
N TYR A 65 8.13 -15.00 -16.47
CA TYR A 65 8.05 -15.30 -15.03
C TYR A 65 6.74 -15.95 -14.58
N GLU A 66 5.74 -16.01 -15.47
CA GLU A 66 4.51 -16.79 -15.35
C GLU A 66 4.90 -18.27 -15.24
N ASN A 67 4.69 -18.86 -14.06
CA ASN A 67 4.95 -20.28 -13.76
C ASN A 67 6.40 -20.72 -13.50
N LYS A 68 7.33 -19.80 -13.23
CA LYS A 68 8.72 -20.18 -12.86
C LYS A 68 8.90 -20.79 -11.45
N GLY A 69 7.82 -21.00 -10.72
CA GLY A 69 7.86 -21.55 -9.36
C GLY A 69 8.59 -20.64 -8.36
N HIS A 70 9.00 -21.22 -7.23
CA HIS A 70 9.65 -20.51 -6.13
C HIS A 70 11.12 -20.17 -6.45
N GLY A 71 11.65 -19.08 -5.89
CA GLY A 71 13.07 -18.71 -6.00
C GLY A 71 13.44 -17.79 -7.16
N ASN A 72 12.47 -17.41 -8.01
CA ASN A 72 12.68 -16.45 -9.10
C ASN A 72 12.16 -15.05 -8.72
N VAL A 73 13.00 -14.03 -8.87
CA VAL A 73 12.61 -12.63 -8.60
C VAL A 73 11.80 -12.11 -9.77
N SER A 74 10.48 -12.01 -9.60
CA SER A 74 9.55 -11.52 -10.63
C SER A 74 8.82 -10.23 -10.24
N TYR A 75 8.85 -9.84 -8.96
CA TYR A 75 8.13 -8.67 -8.40
C TYR A 75 6.60 -8.66 -8.59
N ILE A 76 6.01 -9.65 -9.26
CA ILE A 76 4.56 -9.77 -9.49
C ILE A 76 3.83 -10.56 -8.41
N SER A 77 4.54 -11.23 -7.50
CA SER A 77 3.89 -12.00 -6.43
C SER A 77 3.21 -11.07 -5.42
N SER A 78 2.15 -11.58 -4.81
CA SER A 78 1.38 -10.83 -3.80
C SER A 78 2.22 -10.45 -2.57
N LYS A 79 3.17 -11.31 -2.18
CA LYS A 79 4.13 -11.05 -1.11
C LYS A 79 4.96 -9.80 -1.41
N ILE A 80 5.57 -9.76 -2.59
CA ILE A 80 6.41 -8.62 -3.00
C ILE A 80 5.56 -7.36 -3.19
N CYS A 81 4.35 -7.48 -3.73
CA CYS A 81 3.38 -6.40 -3.77
C CYS A 81 3.11 -5.81 -2.37
N THR A 82 3.03 -6.65 -1.34
CA THR A 82 2.82 -6.19 0.05
C THR A 82 4.03 -5.44 0.57
N GLU A 83 5.24 -5.92 0.28
CA GLU A 83 6.48 -5.22 0.64
C GLU A 83 6.52 -3.82 0.01
N PHE A 84 6.11 -3.67 -1.26
CA PHE A 84 6.01 -2.34 -1.88
C PHE A 84 4.99 -1.44 -1.20
N ILE A 85 3.82 -1.97 -0.84
CA ILE A 85 2.78 -1.20 -0.14
C ILE A 85 3.32 -0.69 1.20
N LEU A 86 4.03 -1.53 1.96
CA LEU A 86 4.62 -1.13 3.24
C LEU A 86 5.68 -0.02 3.08
N ILE A 87 6.52 -0.10 2.05
CA ILE A 87 7.51 0.95 1.75
C ILE A 87 6.82 2.26 1.36
N MET A 88 5.76 2.18 0.53
CA MET A 88 4.98 3.35 0.13
C MET A 88 4.26 3.97 1.33
N GLU A 89 3.66 3.15 2.19
CA GLU A 89 3.03 3.57 3.44
C GLU A 89 4.02 4.31 4.34
N GLU A 90 5.19 3.74 4.60
CA GLU A 90 6.23 4.36 5.42
C GLU A 90 6.64 5.73 4.86
N THR A 91 6.79 5.82 3.54
CA THR A 91 7.15 7.07 2.85
C THR A 91 6.06 8.12 3.00
N VAL A 92 4.79 7.74 2.83
CA VAL A 92 3.64 8.64 2.98
C VAL A 92 3.50 9.12 4.43
N ILE A 93 3.61 8.21 5.40
CA ILE A 93 3.54 8.55 6.83
C ILE A 93 4.68 9.50 7.21
N LYS A 94 5.92 9.24 6.78
CA LYS A 94 7.06 10.12 7.03
C LYS A 94 6.83 11.54 6.52
N GLU A 95 6.28 11.67 5.32
CA GLU A 95 5.98 12.97 4.73
C GLU A 95 4.84 13.69 5.48
N ILE A 96 3.78 12.96 5.86
CA ILE A 96 2.70 13.50 6.70
C ILE A 96 3.25 14.00 8.04
N VAL A 97 4.08 13.21 8.72
CA VAL A 97 4.69 13.58 10.01
C VAL A 97 5.56 14.82 9.86
N LYS A 98 6.39 14.89 8.82
CA LYS A 98 7.22 16.07 8.51
C LYS A 98 6.35 17.32 8.30
N GLN A 99 5.23 17.20 7.59
CA GLN A 99 4.29 18.30 7.41
C GLN A 99 3.70 18.76 8.73
N ILE A 100 3.24 17.83 9.58
CA ILE A 100 2.69 18.13 10.91
C ILE A 100 3.72 18.81 11.81
N GLN A 101 4.96 18.30 11.86
CA GLN A 101 6.05 18.86 12.67
C GLN A 101 6.41 20.30 12.28
N SER A 102 6.15 20.68 11.02
CA SER A 102 6.33 22.06 10.56
C SER A 102 5.18 23.01 10.94
N ARG A 103 4.12 22.52 11.61
CA ARG A 103 2.95 23.30 12.01
C ARG A 103 3.00 23.66 13.49
N LYS A 104 2.49 24.85 13.79
CA LYS A 104 2.34 25.34 15.17
C LYS A 104 1.20 24.64 15.91
N TYR A 105 0.15 24.25 15.19
CA TYR A 105 -1.06 23.67 15.76
C TYR A 105 -1.52 22.47 14.93
N PHE A 106 -1.88 21.40 15.63
CA PHE A 106 -2.57 20.24 15.10
C PHE A 106 -3.50 19.68 16.18
N SER A 107 -4.52 18.93 15.78
CA SER A 107 -5.37 18.16 16.68
C SER A 107 -5.38 16.70 16.27
N ILE A 108 -5.49 15.81 17.25
CA ILE A 108 -5.65 14.37 17.04
C ILE A 108 -7.14 14.06 17.15
N ILE A 109 -7.66 13.36 16.14
CA ILE A 109 -9.02 12.84 16.10
C ILE A 109 -8.91 11.34 16.38
N VAL A 110 -9.62 10.88 17.40
CA VAL A 110 -9.69 9.48 17.78
C VAL A 110 -11.15 9.06 17.73
N ASP A 111 -11.45 8.04 16.93
CA ASP A 111 -12.81 7.51 16.78
C ASP A 111 -12.80 6.00 16.98
N SER A 112 -13.80 5.45 17.68
CA SER A 112 -13.90 4.02 17.94
C SER A 112 -15.21 3.49 17.39
N THR A 113 -15.12 2.54 16.47
CA THR A 113 -16.29 1.91 15.86
C THR A 113 -16.28 0.41 16.17
N PRO A 114 -17.36 -0.15 16.72
CA PRO A 114 -17.45 -1.59 16.93
C PRO A 114 -17.54 -2.30 15.57
N ASP A 115 -16.59 -3.17 15.26
CA ASP A 115 -16.63 -4.01 14.07
C ASP A 115 -17.71 -5.11 14.20
N ILE A 116 -18.09 -5.73 13.07
CA ILE A 116 -19.05 -6.83 12.94
C ILE A 116 -18.76 -7.98 13.93
N THR A 117 -17.50 -8.13 14.32
CA THR A 117 -17.02 -9.13 15.29
C THR A 117 -17.12 -8.70 16.78
N LYS A 118 -17.72 -7.53 17.08
CA LYS A 118 -17.76 -6.86 18.40
C LYS A 118 -16.38 -6.49 18.97
N ILE A 119 -15.38 -6.38 18.10
CA ILE A 119 -14.06 -5.86 18.47
C ILE A 119 -14.04 -4.37 18.11
N ASP A 120 -13.71 -3.53 19.07
CA ASP A 120 -13.57 -2.10 18.83
C ASP A 120 -12.31 -1.83 17.99
N GLN A 121 -12.52 -1.21 16.84
CA GLN A 121 -11.45 -0.73 15.97
C GLN A 121 -11.27 0.77 16.20
N LEU A 122 -10.09 1.15 16.68
CA LEU A 122 -9.77 2.52 16.99
C LEU A 122 -9.09 3.18 15.78
N THR A 123 -9.63 4.30 15.34
CA THR A 123 -9.10 5.11 14.25
C THR A 123 -8.35 6.31 14.80
N ILE A 124 -7.16 6.59 14.26
CA ILE A 124 -6.44 7.84 14.51
C ILE A 124 -6.32 8.63 13.21
N ALA A 125 -6.77 9.88 13.25
CA ALA A 125 -6.54 10.88 12.22
C ALA A 125 -5.94 12.15 12.83
N ILE A 126 -5.18 12.91 12.04
CA ILE A 126 -4.58 14.18 12.45
C ILE A 126 -5.12 15.29 11.56
N ARG A 127 -5.57 16.38 12.18
CA ARG A 127 -5.99 17.61 11.50
C ARG A 127 -4.97 18.72 11.77
N TYR A 128 -4.47 19.37 10.73
CA TYR A 128 -3.53 20.49 10.84
C TYR A 128 -3.80 21.57 9.79
N VAL A 129 -3.30 22.79 10.02
CA VAL A 129 -3.58 23.94 9.15
C VAL A 129 -2.50 24.08 8.07
N LEU A 130 -2.91 24.20 6.80
CA LEU A 130 -2.02 24.53 5.68
C LEU A 130 -1.94 26.05 5.48
N PHE A 131 -0.73 26.60 5.51
CA PHE A 131 -0.52 28.05 5.32
C PHE A 131 -0.62 28.50 3.86
N MET A 132 -0.44 27.59 2.90
CA MET A 132 -0.37 27.94 1.47
C MET A 132 -1.73 28.26 0.83
N PHE A 133 -2.84 27.86 1.44
CA PHE A 133 -4.20 28.07 0.90
C PHE A 133 -5.13 28.47 2.06
N ASP A 134 -5.24 29.77 2.34
CA ASP A 134 -6.26 30.37 3.23
C ASP A 134 -6.48 29.77 4.63
N ARG A 135 -5.48 29.08 5.19
CA ARG A 135 -5.57 28.37 6.49
C ARG A 135 -6.64 27.27 6.50
N PHE A 136 -6.83 26.55 5.40
CA PHE A 136 -7.70 25.38 5.40
C PHE A 136 -7.13 24.25 6.29
N PRO A 137 -7.97 23.61 7.12
CA PRO A 137 -7.59 22.39 7.80
C PRO A 137 -7.46 21.25 6.80
N ASP A 138 -6.36 20.51 6.89
CA ASP A 138 -6.13 19.26 6.17
C ASP A 138 -6.20 18.10 7.17
N GLU A 139 -6.85 17.02 6.76
CA GLU A 139 -7.08 15.83 7.57
C GLU A 139 -6.36 14.64 6.97
N ARG A 140 -5.54 13.98 7.79
CA ARG A 140 -4.77 12.81 7.41
C ARG A 140 -5.13 11.65 8.31
N PHE A 141 -5.73 10.62 7.73
CA PHE A 141 -5.83 9.32 8.37
C PHE A 141 -4.41 8.77 8.62
N MET A 142 -4.16 8.27 9.82
CA MET A 142 -2.87 7.69 10.18
C MET A 142 -2.94 6.18 10.18
N VAL A 143 -3.83 5.59 10.99
CA VAL A 143 -3.86 4.14 11.20
C VAL A 143 -5.15 3.68 11.89
N PHE A 144 -5.46 2.39 11.75
CA PHE A 144 -6.40 1.67 12.59
C PHE A 144 -5.65 0.81 13.61
N PHE A 145 -6.05 0.85 14.87
CA PHE A 145 -5.57 -0.04 15.91
C PHE A 145 -6.62 -1.10 16.24
N ASN A 146 -6.17 -2.34 16.40
CA ASN A 146 -6.96 -3.38 17.04
C ASN A 146 -6.70 -3.35 18.55
N GLN A 147 -7.72 -3.02 19.33
CA GLN A 147 -7.58 -2.80 20.77
C GLN A 147 -7.14 -4.06 21.54
N LEU A 148 -7.44 -5.27 21.03
CA LEU A 148 -7.01 -6.54 21.63
C LEU A 148 -5.50 -6.78 21.56
N ALA A 149 -4.80 -6.20 20.58
CA ALA A 149 -3.35 -6.35 20.46
C ALA A 149 -2.61 -5.58 21.56
N ILE A 150 -3.10 -4.39 21.92
CA ILE A 150 -2.51 -3.51 22.94
C ILE A 150 -2.50 -4.18 24.32
N TRP A 151 -3.62 -4.82 24.72
CA TRP A 151 -3.69 -5.51 26.01
C TRP A 151 -2.75 -6.72 26.10
N LYS A 152 -2.47 -7.38 24.97
CA LYS A 152 -1.51 -8.50 24.93
C LYS A 152 -0.06 -8.03 25.03
N GLU A 153 0.28 -6.88 24.46
CA GLU A 153 1.62 -6.29 24.58
C GLU A 153 1.85 -5.65 25.95
N TYR A 154 0.89 -4.88 26.46
CA TYR A 154 0.94 -4.33 27.82
C TYR A 154 0.97 -5.42 28.89
N GLY A 155 0.23 -6.52 28.69
CA GLY A 155 0.23 -7.67 29.60
C GLY A 155 1.55 -8.47 29.60
N LYS A 156 2.39 -8.33 28.56
CA LYS A 156 3.75 -8.91 28.51
C LYS A 156 4.81 -8.00 29.11
N SER A 157 4.59 -6.69 29.14
CA SER A 157 5.53 -5.72 29.72
C SER A 157 5.45 -5.63 31.25
N ASN A 158 4.39 -6.17 31.86
CA ASN A 158 4.12 -6.09 33.30
C ASN A 158 4.24 -7.43 34.04
N ASN A 159 4.89 -8.44 33.44
CA ASN A 159 5.23 -9.72 34.07
C ASN A 159 6.71 -10.04 33.94
#